data_AF-A0A8S3FCG9-F1
#
_entry.id   AF-A0A8S3FCG9-F1
#
_cell.length_a   1.000
_cell.length_b   1.000
_cell.length_c   1.000
_cell.angle_alpha   90.00
_cell.angle_beta   90.00
_cell.angle_gamma   90.00
#
_symmetry.space_group_name_H-M   'P 1'
#
loop_
_entity.id
_entity.type
_entity.pdbx_description
1 polymer ?
#
loop_
_entity_poly.entity_id
_entity_poly.type
_entity_poly.pdbx_seq_one_letter_code
_entity_poly.pdbx_strand_id
1 'polypeptide(L)'
;IILNELLKNDAAWPFQTPVDAKQHPEYYECIKTPMDLATMKKKMRNHQYTKRDEFFNDVQLILNNCEYYNEDDSPVGEAGHVLRTFFETQWAKQFG
;
A
#
# COMPACT_ATOMS: atom_id res chain seq x y z
N ILE A 1 0.83 12.93 -9.36
CA ILE A 1 1.58 12.36 -8.22
C ILE A 1 1.05 10.96 -8.03
N ILE A 2 1.92 9.94 -8.13
CA ILE A 2 1.58 8.51 -8.16
C ILE A 2 0.60 8.08 -7.05
N LEU A 3 0.71 8.68 -5.85
CA LEU A 3 -0.23 8.40 -4.75
C LEU A 3 -1.72 8.64 -5.12
N ASN A 4 -2.02 9.69 -5.87
CA ASN A 4 -3.40 9.97 -6.30
C ASN A 4 -3.87 8.98 -7.36
N GLU A 5 -2.95 8.39 -8.13
CA GLU A 5 -3.26 7.36 -9.12
C GLU A 5 -3.52 6.02 -8.42
N LEU A 6 -2.71 5.69 -7.40
CA LEU A 6 -2.97 4.54 -6.52
C LEU A 6 -4.34 4.63 -5.87
N LEU A 7 -4.68 5.77 -5.26
CA LEU A 7 -5.99 5.99 -4.62
C LEU A 7 -7.19 5.86 -5.56
N LYS A 8 -6.99 6.04 -6.88
CA LYS A 8 -8.04 5.95 -7.89
C LYS A 8 -8.11 4.58 -8.57
N ASN A 9 -7.15 3.70 -8.31
CA ASN A 9 -7.14 2.37 -8.90
C ASN A 9 -8.23 1.53 -8.23
N ASP A 10 -9.01 0.79 -9.02
CA ASP A 10 -10.11 -0.04 -8.51
C ASP A 10 -9.62 -1.13 -7.53
N ALA A 11 -8.38 -1.59 -7.68
CA ALA A 11 -7.76 -2.55 -6.77
C ALA A 11 -7.29 -1.93 -5.45
N ALA A 12 -7.43 -0.60 -5.26
CA ALA A 12 -6.97 0.06 -4.03
C ALA A 12 -7.92 -0.09 -2.85
N TRP A 13 -9.11 -0.68 -3.04
CA TRP A 13 -10.17 -0.76 -2.03
C TRP A 13 -9.74 -1.30 -0.64
N PRO A 14 -8.83 -2.29 -0.49
CA PRO A 14 -8.45 -2.78 0.83
C PRO A 14 -7.31 -1.97 1.46
N PHE A 15 -6.67 -1.08 0.69
CA PHE A 15 -5.47 -0.34 1.08
C PHE A 15 -5.72 1.15 1.34
N GLN A 16 -6.96 1.62 1.19
CA GLN A 16 -7.29 3.05 1.31
C GLN A 16 -7.12 3.58 2.73
N THR A 17 -7.37 2.75 3.75
CA THR A 17 -7.37 3.10 5.17
C THR A 17 -6.67 2.03 5.99
N PRO A 18 -6.25 2.31 7.24
CA PRO A 18 -5.66 1.29 8.11
C PRO A 18 -6.60 0.09 8.29
N VAL A 19 -6.03 -1.11 8.39
CA VAL A 19 -6.79 -2.33 8.68
C VAL A 19 -7.48 -2.19 10.04
N ASP A 20 -8.77 -2.50 10.11
CA ASP A 20 -9.55 -2.39 11.33
C ASP A 20 -9.15 -3.48 12.33
N ALA A 21 -8.46 -3.10 13.41
CA ALA A 21 -8.00 -4.00 14.46
C ALA A 21 -9.14 -4.74 15.19
N LYS A 22 -10.37 -4.22 15.15
CA LYS A 22 -11.53 -4.92 15.74
C LYS A 22 -12.05 -6.04 14.84
N GLN A 23 -11.91 -5.88 13.53
CA GLN A 23 -12.34 -6.87 12.54
C GLN A 23 -11.24 -7.90 12.27
N HIS A 24 -9.98 -7.48 12.36
CA HIS A 24 -8.79 -8.29 12.12
C HIS A 24 -7.80 -8.19 13.29
N PRO A 25 -8.15 -8.72 14.48
CA PRO A 25 -7.29 -8.63 15.66
C PRO A 25 -5.91 -9.27 15.45
N GLU A 26 -5.83 -10.38 14.73
CA GLU A 26 -4.61 -11.12 14.43
C GLU A 26 -3.69 -10.37 13.44
N TYR A 27 -4.22 -9.41 12.67
CA TYR A 27 -3.42 -8.60 11.75
C TYR A 27 -2.27 -7.91 12.48
N TYR A 28 -2.54 -7.32 13.65
CA TYR A 28 -1.55 -6.56 14.42
C TYR A 28 -0.64 -7.45 15.28
N GLU A 29 -0.94 -8.75 15.40
CA GLU A 29 -0.03 -9.74 15.99
C GLU A 29 1.02 -10.17 14.96
N CYS A 30 0.58 -10.34 13.72
CA CYS A 30 1.36 -10.82 12.58
C CYS A 30 2.17 -9.71 11.90
N ILE A 31 1.54 -8.57 11.57
CA ILE A 31 2.13 -7.47 10.82
C ILE A 31 2.82 -6.48 11.77
N LYS A 32 4.15 -6.37 11.61
CA LYS A 32 5.00 -5.55 12.50
C LYS A 32 4.94 -4.05 12.19
N THR A 33 4.77 -3.71 10.93
CA THR A 33 4.70 -2.30 10.49
C THR A 33 3.52 -2.11 9.56
N PRO A 34 2.31 -1.86 10.09
CA PRO A 34 1.13 -1.53 9.29
C PRO A 34 1.36 -0.25 8.47
N MET A 35 0.82 -0.22 7.25
CA MET A 35 0.83 0.95 6.37
C MET A 35 -0.41 0.92 5.47
N ASP A 36 -0.85 2.10 5.03
CA ASP A 36 -2.02 2.29 4.16
C ASP A 36 -1.92 3.62 3.40
N LEU A 37 -2.72 3.79 2.35
CA LEU A 37 -2.66 4.96 1.46
C LEU A 37 -3.09 6.26 2.16
N ALA A 38 -4.01 6.23 3.14
CA ALA A 38 -4.39 7.42 3.90
C ALA A 38 -3.26 7.86 4.85
N THR A 39 -2.55 6.92 5.48
CA THR A 39 -1.34 7.19 6.26
C THR A 39 -0.26 7.78 5.37
N MET A 40 0.01 7.20 4.19
CA MET A 40 0.96 7.78 3.22
C MET A 40 0.56 9.20 2.80
N LYS A 41 -0.72 9.45 2.55
CA LYS A 41 -1.23 10.79 2.23
C LYS A 41 -0.98 11.79 3.36
N LYS A 42 -1.12 11.37 4.61
CA LYS A 42 -0.77 12.19 5.79
C LYS A 42 0.73 12.45 5.86
N LYS A 43 1.58 11.42 5.66
CA LYS A 43 3.05 11.56 5.62
C LYS A 43 3.48 12.56 4.55
N MET A 44 2.92 12.47 3.34
CA MET A 44 3.19 13.38 2.23
C MET A 44 2.78 14.83 2.55
N ARG A 45 1.57 15.05 3.10
CA ARG A 45 1.10 16.39 3.50
C ARG A 45 1.97 17.02 4.60
N ASN A 46 2.56 16.20 5.44
CA ASN A 46 3.42 16.63 6.53
C ASN A 46 4.92 16.71 6.13
N HIS A 47 5.23 16.64 4.83
CA HIS A 47 6.60 16.67 4.30
C HIS A 47 7.53 15.59 4.90
N GLN A 48 6.98 14.43 5.27
CA GLN A 48 7.76 13.34 5.87
C GLN A 48 8.48 12.46 4.84
N TYR A 49 8.19 12.64 3.55
CA TYR A 49 8.97 12.05 2.47
C TYR A 49 9.97 13.08 1.97
N THR A 50 11.21 12.95 2.44
CA THR A 50 12.35 13.78 2.03
C THR A 50 13.06 13.21 0.82
N LYS A 51 12.93 11.89 0.61
CA LYS A 51 13.46 11.15 -0.54
C LYS A 51 12.36 10.33 -1.21
N ARG A 52 12.45 10.18 -2.52
CA ARG A 52 11.50 9.35 -3.28
C ARG A 52 11.49 7.88 -2.81
N ASP A 53 12.63 7.37 -2.38
CA ASP A 53 12.76 5.99 -1.91
C ASP A 53 11.97 5.74 -0.62
N GLU A 54 11.75 6.76 0.22
CA GLU A 54 10.92 6.64 1.42
C GLU A 54 9.44 6.46 1.05
N PHE A 55 8.98 7.16 0.01
CA PHE A 55 7.64 6.95 -0.54
C PHE A 55 7.51 5.56 -1.18
N PHE A 56 8.51 5.15 -1.97
CA PHE A 56 8.56 3.83 -2.60
C PHE A 56 8.48 2.70 -1.56
N ASN A 57 9.27 2.81 -0.49
CA ASN A 57 9.32 1.82 0.58
C ASN A 57 7.97 1.67 1.29
N ASP A 58 7.24 2.76 1.51
CA ASP A 58 5.89 2.68 2.11
C ASP A 58 4.87 2.02 1.17
N VAL A 59 4.94 2.24 -0.16
CA VAL A 59 4.07 1.50 -1.09
C VAL A 59 4.42 0.01 -1.07
N GLN A 60 5.71 -0.32 -1.12
CA GLN A 60 6.16 -1.72 -1.03
C GLN A 60 5.73 -2.36 0.29
N LEU A 61 5.76 -1.62 1.39
CA LEU A 61 5.32 -2.11 2.69
C LEU A 61 3.83 -2.48 2.70
N ILE A 62 2.97 -1.67 2.09
CA ILE A 62 1.54 -2.01 1.94
C ILE A 62 1.38 -3.35 1.21
N LEU A 63 2.08 -3.51 0.08
CA LEU A 63 1.95 -4.67 -0.79
C LEU A 63 2.58 -5.93 -0.17
N ASN A 64 3.70 -5.80 0.53
CA ASN A 64 4.36 -6.91 1.22
C ASN A 64 3.54 -7.36 2.44
N ASN A 65 2.93 -6.43 3.19
CA ASN A 65 2.01 -6.79 4.26
C ASN A 65 0.77 -7.51 3.72
N CYS A 66 0.28 -7.12 2.54
CA CYS A 66 -0.83 -7.78 1.86
C CYS A 66 -0.48 -9.24 1.54
N GLU A 67 0.65 -9.46 0.86
CA GLU A 67 1.15 -10.78 0.46
C GLU A 67 1.48 -11.69 1.65
N TYR A 68 1.95 -11.12 2.76
CA TYR A 68 2.20 -11.89 3.98
C TYR A 68 0.92 -12.37 4.67
N TYR A 69 -0.13 -11.53 4.69
CA TYR A 69 -1.32 -11.77 5.51
C TYR A 69 -2.46 -12.45 4.75
N ASN A 70 -2.55 -12.24 3.43
CA ASN A 70 -3.64 -12.74 2.61
C ASN A 70 -3.13 -13.82 1.66
N GLU A 71 -3.94 -14.85 1.40
CA GLU A 71 -3.68 -15.83 0.34
C GLU A 71 -3.69 -15.15 -1.04
N ASP A 72 -2.83 -15.60 -1.95
CA ASP A 72 -2.66 -15.01 -3.28
C ASP A 72 -3.96 -15.00 -4.11
N ASP A 73 -4.79 -16.04 -3.96
CA ASP A 73 -6.08 -16.21 -4.66
C ASP A 73 -7.27 -15.58 -3.92
N SER A 74 -7.04 -14.93 -2.78
CA SER A 74 -8.07 -14.17 -2.09
C SER A 74 -8.37 -12.85 -2.82
N PRO A 75 -9.58 -12.28 -2.68
CA PRO A 75 -9.89 -10.98 -3.29
C PRO A 75 -8.95 -9.84 -2.91
N VAL A 76 -8.34 -9.89 -1.71
CA VAL A 76 -7.37 -8.90 -1.24
C VAL A 76 -5.98 -9.19 -1.82
N GLY A 77 -5.57 -10.46 -1.87
CA GLY A 77 -4.31 -10.89 -2.51
C GLY A 77 -4.25 -10.49 -3.98
N GLU A 78 -5.29 -10.82 -4.75
CA GLU A 78 -5.43 -10.42 -6.16
C GLU A 78 -5.35 -8.90 -6.34
N ALA A 79 -6.05 -8.14 -5.49
CA ALA A 79 -6.00 -6.69 -5.50
C ALA A 79 -4.58 -6.16 -5.22
N GLY A 80 -3.85 -6.80 -4.31
CA GLY A 80 -2.44 -6.52 -4.03
C GLY A 80 -1.55 -6.71 -5.25
N HIS A 81 -1.67 -7.84 -5.95
CA HIS A 81 -0.89 -8.11 -7.17
C HIS A 81 -1.17 -7.11 -8.30
N VAL A 82 -2.45 -6.76 -8.52
CA VAL A 82 -2.85 -5.75 -9.51
C VAL A 82 -2.25 -4.39 -9.16
N LEU A 83 -2.36 -3.96 -7.90
CA LEU A 83 -1.86 -2.67 -7.46
C LEU A 83 -0.32 -2.60 -7.49
N ARG A 84 0.37 -3.70 -7.17
CA ARG A 84 1.83 -3.83 -7.31
C ARG A 84 2.28 -3.61 -8.76
N THR A 85 1.67 -4.33 -9.69
CA THR A 85 1.98 -4.22 -11.13
C THR A 85 1.74 -2.80 -11.64
N PHE A 86 0.62 -2.20 -11.25
CA PHE A 86 0.30 -0.82 -11.58
C PHE A 86 1.37 0.15 -11.01
N PHE A 87 1.71 0.02 -9.73
CA PHE A 87 2.70 0.87 -9.08
C PHE A 87 4.06 0.78 -9.77
N GLU A 88 4.58 -0.42 -10.01
CA GLU A 88 5.89 -0.64 -10.63
C GLU A 88 5.94 -0.06 -12.06
N THR A 89 4.86 -0.23 -12.82
CA THR A 89 4.71 0.36 -14.15
C THR A 89 4.78 1.89 -14.11
N GLN A 90 4.01 2.52 -13.20
CA GLN A 90 3.98 3.97 -13.07
C GLN A 90 5.32 4.52 -12.51
N TRP A 91 5.95 3.78 -11.59
CA TRP A 91 7.25 4.14 -11.03
C TRP A 91 8.36 4.12 -12.08
N ALA A 92 8.44 3.04 -12.87
CA ALA A 92 9.40 2.92 -13.96
C ALA A 92 9.21 4.00 -15.02
N LYS A 93 7.96 4.33 -15.41
CA LYS A 93 7.69 5.43 -16.35
C LYS A 93 8.15 6.80 -15.85
N GLN A 94 8.10 7.03 -14.54
CA GLN A 94 8.38 8.33 -13.95
C GLN A 94 9.86 8.51 -13.56
N PHE A 95 10.55 7.41 -13.22
CA PHE A 95 11.87 7.43 -12.59
C PHE A 95 12.89 6.45 -13.15
N GLY A 96 12.49 5.55 -14.06
CA GLY A 96 13.40 4.72 -14.87
C GLY A 96 13.90 5.50 -16.07
#